data_AF-A0A0C9TTH6-F1
#
_entry.id   AF-A0A0C9TTH6-F1
#
_cell.length_a   1.000
_cell.length_b   1.000
_cell.length_c   1.000
_cell.angle_alpha   90.00
_cell.angle_beta   90.00
_cell.angle_gamma   90.00
#
_symmetry.space_group_name_H-M   'P 1'
#
loop_
_entity.id
_entity.type
_entity.pdbx_description
1 polymer ?
#
loop_
_entity_poly.entity_id
_entity_poly.type
_entity_poly.pdbx_seq_one_letter_code
_entity_poly.pdbx_strand_id
1 'polypeptide(L)'
;MATTLRYLALTQKLTRPSTRFLSTSRVLREEAAASPNLGTVSSPKKPVGGFRGGIIGFLFGFSLASAFASYHLLDEYKGASAALQASVEELHASTEKVSAHVRRIEAVEKDLKALAQTSASKDELSRVRAEVKKLYDGLHIEFLDLRSHVWGMQQDLHAIAKKEATSVRV
;
A
#
# COMPACT_ATOMS: atom_id res chain seq x y z
N MET A 1 6.37 9.18 -31.14
CA MET A 1 7.25 9.37 -29.97
C MET A 1 7.35 8.03 -29.26
N ALA A 2 8.35 7.23 -29.63
CA ALA A 2 8.56 5.87 -29.13
C ALA A 2 9.58 5.91 -27.98
N THR A 3 9.28 5.29 -26.86
CA THR A 3 10.26 5.10 -25.78
C THR A 3 10.14 3.69 -25.24
N THR A 4 11.03 2.84 -25.75
CA THR A 4 11.31 1.47 -25.33
C THR A 4 11.94 1.45 -23.94
N LEU A 5 11.35 0.72 -22.99
CA LEU A 5 11.97 0.43 -21.71
C LEU A 5 12.99 -0.72 -21.87
N ARG A 6 14.26 -0.39 -21.69
CA ARG A 6 15.39 -1.32 -21.71
C ARG A 6 15.60 -1.94 -20.33
N TYR A 7 15.68 -3.27 -20.35
CA TYR A 7 16.41 -4.21 -19.50
C TYR A 7 17.24 -3.70 -18.32
N LEU A 8 17.10 -4.39 -17.18
CA LEU A 8 18.19 -4.57 -16.22
C LEU A 8 18.21 -6.02 -15.76
N ALA A 9 19.07 -6.83 -16.40
CA ALA A 9 19.38 -8.18 -15.98
C ALA A 9 20.44 -8.10 -14.87
N LEU A 10 20.08 -8.50 -13.65
CA LEU A 10 21.00 -8.58 -12.53
C LEU A 10 21.80 -9.88 -12.62
N THR A 11 23.03 -9.80 -13.10
CA THR A 11 23.97 -10.91 -13.14
C THR A 11 24.67 -11.03 -11.77
N GLN A 12 24.24 -11.98 -10.95
CA GLN A 12 24.96 -12.34 -9.73
C GLN A 12 26.22 -13.14 -10.10
N LYS A 13 27.39 -12.52 -9.95
CA LYS A 13 28.67 -13.23 -9.98
C LYS A 13 28.81 -14.03 -8.68
N LEU A 14 28.55 -15.34 -8.73
CA LEU A 14 28.99 -16.26 -7.69
C LEU A 14 30.51 -16.39 -7.72
N THR A 15 31.19 -15.81 -6.73
CA THR A 15 32.58 -16.12 -6.41
C THR A 15 32.66 -17.54 -5.85
N ARG A 16 33.18 -18.45 -6.67
CA ARG A 16 33.43 -19.85 -6.33
C ARG A 16 34.68 -19.94 -5.45
N PRO A 17 34.65 -20.55 -4.26
CA PRO A 17 35.88 -20.79 -3.50
C PRO A 17 36.73 -21.84 -4.25
N SER A 18 37.98 -21.47 -4.52
CA SER A 18 38.99 -22.36 -5.10
C SER A 18 39.37 -23.42 -4.06
N THR A 19 38.85 -24.63 -4.22
CA THR A 19 39.29 -25.80 -3.46
C THR A 19 40.74 -26.11 -3.83
N ARG A 20 41.68 -25.83 -2.92
CA ARG A 20 43.08 -26.28 -3.07
C ARG A 20 43.09 -27.81 -2.98
N PHE A 21 43.37 -28.47 -4.10
CA PHE A 21 43.67 -29.90 -4.10
C PHE A 21 45.01 -30.13 -3.39
N LEU A 22 44.97 -30.78 -2.25
CA LEU A 22 46.16 -31.34 -1.61
C LEU A 22 46.63 -32.53 -2.46
N SER A 23 47.57 -32.25 -3.37
CA SER A 23 48.30 -33.28 -4.12
C SER A 23 49.49 -33.72 -3.28
N THR A 24 49.41 -34.90 -2.66
CA THR A 24 50.56 -35.56 -2.04
C THR A 24 51.08 -36.63 -2.99
N SER A 25 51.96 -36.26 -3.91
CA SER A 25 52.72 -37.24 -4.68
C SER A 25 53.69 -37.97 -3.74
N ARG A 26 53.48 -39.27 -3.55
CA ARG A 26 54.47 -40.16 -2.94
C ARG A 26 55.59 -40.36 -3.94
N VAL A 27 56.74 -39.72 -3.71
CA VAL A 27 57.98 -40.06 -4.43
C VAL A 27 58.51 -41.36 -3.82
N LEU A 28 58.23 -42.46 -4.52
CA LEU A 28 58.92 -43.73 -4.39
C LEU A 28 60.31 -43.54 -5.02
N ARG A 29 61.37 -43.49 -4.22
CA ARG A 29 62.75 -43.57 -4.70
C ARG A 29 63.40 -44.80 -4.10
N GLU A 30 63.38 -45.86 -4.90
CA GLU A 30 64.12 -47.10 -4.74
C GLU A 30 65.47 -46.99 -5.47
N GLU A 31 66.36 -47.95 -5.19
CA GLU A 31 67.69 -48.22 -5.79
C GLU A 31 68.95 -47.64 -5.09
N ALA A 32 69.57 -48.56 -4.34
CA ALA A 32 70.96 -49.02 -4.49
C ALA A 32 72.12 -48.06 -4.22
N ALA A 33 72.90 -48.36 -3.17
CA ALA A 33 74.29 -48.83 -3.30
C ALA A 33 74.96 -48.92 -1.93
N ALA A 34 75.64 -50.04 -1.71
CA ALA A 34 76.54 -50.25 -0.58
C ALA A 34 77.79 -49.35 -0.67
N SER A 35 78.15 -48.69 0.44
CA SER A 35 79.52 -48.57 0.96
C SER A 35 79.50 -47.83 2.30
N PRO A 36 80.27 -48.25 3.32
CA PRO A 36 80.27 -47.63 4.65
C PRO A 36 81.14 -46.38 4.64
N ASN A 37 80.83 -45.39 5.48
CA ASN A 37 81.76 -44.61 6.32
C ASN A 37 81.25 -43.20 6.68
N LEU A 38 81.32 -42.92 7.99
CA LEU A 38 81.40 -41.62 8.66
C LEU A 38 80.26 -40.61 8.46
N GLY A 39 79.44 -40.49 9.52
CA GLY A 39 78.60 -39.32 9.76
C GLY A 39 77.48 -39.68 10.72
N THR A 40 77.54 -39.19 11.95
CA THR A 40 76.53 -39.37 12.98
C THR A 40 75.21 -38.73 12.55
N VAL A 41 74.36 -39.50 11.87
CA VAL A 41 72.98 -39.12 11.60
C VAL A 41 72.24 -39.09 12.93
N SER A 42 72.05 -37.89 13.47
CA SER A 42 71.15 -37.64 14.60
C SER A 42 69.81 -38.27 14.25
N SER A 43 69.38 -39.23 15.06
CA SER A 43 68.11 -39.91 14.89
C SER A 43 67.00 -38.85 14.75
N PRO A 44 66.14 -38.91 13.73
CA PRO A 44 65.02 -37.98 13.65
C PRO A 44 64.16 -38.20 14.89
N LYS A 45 64.26 -37.29 15.87
CA LYS A 45 63.49 -37.37 17.10
C LYS A 45 62.03 -37.43 16.71
N LYS A 46 61.42 -38.59 16.98
CA LYS A 46 60.02 -38.89 16.70
C LYS A 46 59.18 -37.65 17.05
N PRO A 47 58.34 -37.09 16.17
CA PRO A 47 57.55 -35.90 16.47
C PRO A 47 56.41 -36.28 17.41
N VAL A 48 56.73 -36.56 18.68
CA VAL A 48 55.76 -36.94 19.74
C VAL A 48 54.90 -35.74 20.21
N GLY A 49 55.04 -34.57 19.58
CA GLY A 49 54.42 -33.31 20.02
C GLY A 49 53.21 -32.84 19.21
N GLY A 50 53.05 -33.28 17.96
CA GLY A 50 51.99 -32.75 17.08
C GLY A 50 50.57 -33.09 17.59
N PHE A 51 50.37 -34.32 18.05
CA PHE A 51 49.08 -34.77 18.57
C PHE A 51 48.77 -34.21 19.96
N ARG A 52 49.77 -34.04 20.85
CA ARG A 52 49.53 -33.49 22.21
C ARG A 52 49.26 -31.99 22.18
N GLY A 53 49.95 -31.24 21.31
CA GLY A 53 49.66 -29.83 21.07
C GLY A 53 48.37 -29.61 20.27
N GLY A 54 48.05 -30.51 19.35
CA GLY A 54 46.83 -30.46 18.53
C GLY A 54 45.56 -30.54 19.37
N ILE A 55 45.49 -31.42 20.37
CA ILE A 55 44.29 -31.55 21.23
C ILE A 55 44.09 -30.31 22.10
N ILE A 56 45.16 -29.79 22.71
CA ILE A 56 45.09 -28.60 23.58
C ILE A 56 44.74 -27.35 22.76
N GLY A 57 45.38 -27.18 21.60
CA GLY A 57 45.07 -26.10 20.67
C GLY A 57 43.67 -26.22 20.06
N PHE A 58 43.20 -27.44 19.78
CA PHE A 58 41.85 -27.71 19.30
C PHE A 58 40.81 -27.34 20.36
N LEU A 59 40.99 -27.76 21.62
CA LEU A 59 40.05 -27.41 22.70
C LEU A 59 40.01 -25.91 22.96
N PHE A 60 41.17 -25.24 22.93
CA PHE A 60 41.25 -23.79 23.09
C PHE A 60 40.58 -23.04 21.93
N GLY A 61 40.87 -23.44 20.69
CA GLY A 61 40.25 -22.88 19.49
C GLY A 61 38.76 -23.16 19.42
N PHE A 62 38.32 -24.38 19.79
CA PHE A 62 36.92 -24.76 19.85
C PHE A 62 36.16 -24.00 20.93
N SER A 63 36.76 -23.78 22.11
CA SER A 63 36.14 -22.97 23.16
C SER A 63 36.00 -21.51 22.75
N LEU A 64 37.02 -20.92 22.10
CA LEU A 64 36.98 -19.54 21.62
C LEU A 64 35.99 -19.38 20.45
N ALA A 65 36.00 -20.32 19.49
CA ALA A 65 35.05 -20.34 18.39
C ALA A 65 33.62 -20.61 18.87
N SER A 66 33.43 -21.46 19.88
CA SER A 66 32.12 -21.73 20.50
C SER A 66 31.62 -20.51 21.27
N ALA A 67 32.48 -19.80 22.00
CA ALA A 67 32.14 -18.54 22.65
C ALA A 67 31.76 -17.47 21.63
N PHE A 68 32.53 -17.35 20.54
CA PHE A 68 32.24 -16.42 19.44
C PHE A 68 30.92 -16.76 18.74
N ALA A 69 30.69 -18.03 18.41
CA ALA A 69 29.45 -18.50 17.80
C ALA A 69 28.24 -18.30 18.74
N SER A 70 28.41 -18.53 20.04
CA SER A 70 27.37 -18.26 21.04
C SER A 70 27.04 -16.77 21.10
N TYR A 71 28.04 -15.90 20.98
CA TYR A 71 27.85 -14.46 20.94
C TYR A 71 27.12 -14.01 19.66
N HIS A 72 27.46 -14.62 18.51
CA HIS A 72 26.83 -14.31 17.23
C HIS A 72 25.37 -14.78 17.15
N LEU A 73 25.06 -15.94 17.75
CA LEU A 73 23.69 -16.45 17.87
C LEU A 73 22.81 -15.56 18.75
N LEU A 74 23.38 -14.95 19.80
CA LEU A 74 22.67 -14.00 20.66
C LEU A 74 22.33 -12.69 19.93
N ASP A 75 23.17 -12.26 19.00
CA ASP A 75 22.95 -11.03 18.22
C ASP A 75 21.89 -11.24 17.13
N GLU A 76 21.87 -12.40 16.48
CA GLU A 76 20.79 -12.80 15.56
C GLU A 76 19.46 -13.06 16.28
N TYR A 77 19.48 -13.59 17.51
CA TYR A 77 18.26 -13.73 18.32
C TYR A 77 17.69 -12.37 18.74
N LYS A 78 18.56 -11.42 19.12
CA LYS A 78 18.15 -10.04 19.45
C LYS A 78 17.69 -9.27 18.20
N GLY A 79 18.35 -9.47 17.06
CA GLY A 79 17.93 -8.92 15.78
C GLY A 79 16.58 -9.46 15.29
N ALA A 80 16.32 -10.75 15.50
CA ALA A 80 15.03 -11.37 15.18
C ALA A 80 13.91 -10.93 16.15
N SER A 81 14.20 -10.75 17.44
CA SER A 81 13.23 -10.17 18.39
C SER A 81 12.94 -8.70 18.08
N ALA A 82 13.93 -7.92 17.64
CA ALA A 82 13.72 -6.56 17.16
C ALA A 82 12.87 -6.51 15.87
N ALA A 83 13.06 -7.46 14.95
CA ALA A 83 12.24 -7.60 13.74
C ALA A 83 10.79 -8.07 14.04
N LEU A 84 10.60 -8.93 15.05
CA LEU A 84 9.27 -9.32 15.54
C LEU A 84 8.57 -8.17 16.27
N GLN A 85 9.31 -7.37 17.07
CA GLN A 85 8.78 -6.18 17.73
C GLN A 85 8.35 -5.11 16.69
N ALA A 86 9.19 -4.88 15.68
CA ALA A 86 8.88 -3.99 14.57
C ALA A 86 7.65 -4.46 13.76
N SER A 87 7.48 -5.76 13.56
CA SER A 87 6.30 -6.31 12.87
C SER A 87 5.00 -6.14 13.68
N VAL A 88 5.07 -6.14 15.02
CA VAL A 88 3.89 -5.89 15.88
C VAL A 88 3.52 -4.40 15.91
N GLU A 89 4.50 -3.49 15.95
CA GLU A 89 4.25 -2.05 15.87
C GLU A 89 3.70 -1.63 14.50
N GLU A 90 4.21 -2.21 13.42
CA GLU A 90 3.68 -1.98 12.06
C GLU A 90 2.27 -2.56 11.91
N LEU A 91 1.99 -3.73 12.47
CA LEU A 91 0.66 -4.34 12.43
C LEU A 91 -0.35 -3.61 13.34
N HIS A 92 0.10 -3.06 14.47
CA HIS A 92 -0.71 -2.20 15.35
C HIS A 92 -1.05 -0.88 14.63
N ALA A 93 -0.07 -0.23 14.00
CA ALA A 93 -0.30 0.97 13.20
C ALA A 93 -1.20 0.71 11.99
N SER A 94 -1.08 -0.46 11.35
CA SER A 94 -1.98 -0.89 10.27
C SER A 94 -3.40 -1.15 10.77
N THR A 95 -3.55 -1.74 11.96
CA THR A 95 -4.85 -2.00 12.60
C THR A 95 -5.53 -0.72 13.09
N GLU A 96 -4.78 0.25 13.61
CA GLU A 96 -5.31 1.59 13.92
C GLU A 96 -5.80 2.31 12.67
N LYS A 97 -5.06 2.21 11.56
CA LYS A 97 -5.49 2.77 10.27
C LYS A 97 -6.75 2.08 9.76
N VAL A 98 -6.84 0.75 9.82
CA VAL A 98 -8.05 0.01 9.46
C VAL A 98 -9.23 0.36 10.38
N SER A 99 -9.02 0.49 11.70
CA SER A 99 -10.05 0.93 12.65
C SER A 99 -10.53 2.36 12.36
N ALA A 100 -9.62 3.28 12.01
CA ALA A 100 -9.97 4.63 11.59
C ALA A 100 -10.75 4.64 10.27
N HIS A 101 -10.41 3.76 9.33
CA HIS A 101 -11.18 3.57 8.10
C HIS A 101 -12.59 3.03 8.37
N VAL A 102 -12.74 2.04 9.25
CA VAL A 102 -14.06 1.51 9.66
C VAL A 102 -14.92 2.61 10.30
N ARG A 103 -14.37 3.38 11.23
CA ARG A 103 -15.10 4.51 11.85
C ARG A 103 -15.52 5.58 10.83
N ARG A 104 -14.67 5.85 9.84
CA ARG A 104 -14.99 6.81 8.77
C ARG A 104 -16.07 6.26 7.83
N ILE A 105 -16.05 4.95 7.54
CA ILE A 105 -17.10 4.29 6.75
C ILE A 105 -18.43 4.34 7.50
N GLU A 106 -18.46 4.03 8.79
CA GLU A 106 -19.68 4.11 9.61
C GLU A 106 -20.27 5.52 9.66
N ALA A 107 -19.41 6.55 9.77
CA ALA A 107 -19.84 7.95 9.71
C ALA A 107 -20.44 8.29 8.34
N VAL A 108 -19.76 7.93 7.25
CA VAL A 108 -20.24 8.17 5.88
C VAL A 108 -21.54 7.42 5.60
N GLU A 109 -21.72 6.20 6.10
CA GLU A 109 -22.97 5.45 5.97
C GLU A 109 -24.13 6.11 6.74
N LYS A 110 -23.86 6.63 7.94
CA LYS A 110 -24.85 7.37 8.72
C LYS A 110 -25.25 8.66 7.99
N ASP A 111 -24.27 9.39 7.47
CA ASP A 111 -24.49 10.61 6.71
C ASP A 111 -25.24 10.30 5.41
N LEU A 112 -24.90 9.23 4.68
CA LEU A 112 -25.62 8.79 3.49
C LEU A 112 -27.07 8.42 3.81
N LYS A 113 -27.35 7.78 4.94
CA LYS A 113 -28.73 7.47 5.36
C LYS A 113 -29.50 8.73 5.73
N ALA A 114 -28.89 9.64 6.49
CA ALA A 114 -29.51 10.92 6.83
C ALA A 114 -29.80 11.74 5.57
N LEU A 115 -28.83 11.80 4.66
CA LEU A 115 -28.93 12.50 3.39
C LEU A 115 -29.91 11.82 2.45
N ALA A 116 -30.02 10.49 2.43
CA ALA A 116 -31.04 9.78 1.65
C ALA A 116 -32.47 10.05 2.14
N GLN A 117 -32.65 10.23 3.46
CA GLN A 117 -33.95 10.60 4.04
C GLN A 117 -34.30 12.07 3.81
N THR A 118 -33.31 12.96 3.70
CA THR A 118 -33.52 14.38 3.40
C THR A 118 -33.40 14.74 1.92
N SER A 119 -32.83 13.86 1.10
CA SER A 119 -32.72 14.06 -0.34
C SER A 119 -34.08 13.88 -0.98
N ALA A 120 -34.51 14.91 -1.70
CA ALA A 120 -35.78 14.90 -2.41
C ALA A 120 -35.89 13.65 -3.29
N SER A 121 -36.85 12.79 -2.96
CA SER A 121 -37.14 11.62 -3.79
C SER A 121 -37.63 12.10 -5.17
N LYS A 122 -37.42 11.27 -6.22
CA LYS A 122 -37.95 11.60 -7.56
C LYS A 122 -39.46 11.86 -7.52
N ASP A 123 -40.16 11.20 -6.61
CA ASP A 123 -41.60 11.36 -6.40
C ASP A 123 -41.93 12.76 -5.86
N GLU A 124 -41.18 13.27 -4.88
CA GLU A 124 -41.32 14.64 -4.38
C GLU A 124 -41.06 15.68 -5.47
N LEU A 125 -40.02 15.49 -6.29
CA LEU A 125 -39.73 16.40 -7.40
C LEU A 125 -40.87 16.41 -8.44
N SER A 126 -41.44 15.24 -8.74
CA SER A 126 -42.59 15.14 -9.65
C SER A 126 -43.84 15.83 -9.09
N ARG A 127 -44.07 15.72 -7.77
CA ARG A 127 -45.17 16.37 -7.06
C ARG A 127 -45.01 17.90 -7.06
N VAL A 128 -43.82 18.41 -6.74
CA VAL A 128 -43.51 19.84 -6.81
C VAL A 128 -43.70 20.37 -8.23
N ARG A 129 -43.26 19.63 -9.25
CA ARG A 129 -43.47 20.03 -10.66
C ARG A 129 -44.96 20.11 -11.01
N ALA A 130 -45.77 19.18 -10.50
CA ALA A 130 -47.21 19.19 -10.70
C ALA A 130 -47.87 20.38 -9.97
N GLU A 131 -47.46 20.68 -8.74
CA GLU A 131 -47.95 21.83 -7.97
C GLU A 131 -47.59 23.16 -8.65
N VAL A 132 -46.34 23.31 -9.12
CA VAL A 132 -45.90 24.48 -9.89
C VAL A 132 -46.70 24.65 -11.18
N LYS A 133 -46.95 23.56 -11.91
CA LYS A 133 -47.77 23.60 -13.12
C LYS A 133 -49.21 24.04 -12.80
N LYS A 134 -49.81 23.52 -11.73
CA LYS A 134 -51.15 23.94 -11.29
C LYS A 134 -51.21 25.42 -10.93
N LEU A 135 -50.20 25.94 -10.24
CA LEU A 135 -50.13 27.36 -9.90
C LEU A 135 -49.99 28.24 -11.16
N TYR A 136 -49.19 27.81 -12.13
CA TYR A 136 -49.04 28.50 -13.41
C TYR A 136 -50.35 28.54 -14.20
N ASP A 137 -51.01 27.38 -14.34
CA ASP A 137 -52.27 27.27 -15.06
C ASP A 137 -53.38 28.08 -14.35
N GLY A 138 -53.42 28.05 -13.00
CA GLY A 138 -54.34 28.87 -12.21
C GLY A 138 -54.12 30.36 -12.40
N LEU A 139 -52.86 30.83 -12.29
CA LEU A 139 -52.53 32.23 -12.51
C LEU A 139 -52.85 32.69 -13.94
N HIS A 140 -52.69 31.81 -14.93
CA HIS A 140 -53.04 32.09 -16.32
C HIS A 140 -54.55 32.27 -16.52
N ILE A 141 -55.37 31.45 -15.85
CA ILE A 141 -56.83 31.58 -15.87
C ILE A 141 -57.26 32.90 -15.23
N GLU A 142 -56.72 33.25 -14.07
CA GLU A 142 -56.99 34.53 -13.40
C GLU A 142 -56.61 35.72 -14.30
N PHE A 143 -55.48 35.65 -15.01
CA PHE A 143 -55.09 36.69 -15.97
C PHE A 143 -56.08 36.82 -17.14
N LEU A 144 -56.56 35.69 -17.69
CA LEU A 144 -57.55 35.69 -18.75
C LEU A 144 -58.89 36.23 -18.27
N ASP A 145 -59.32 35.87 -17.06
CA ASP A 145 -60.54 36.37 -16.45
C ASP A 145 -60.46 37.88 -16.25
N LEU A 146 -59.36 38.37 -15.68
CA LEU A 146 -59.12 39.80 -15.47
C LEU A 146 -59.16 40.59 -16.79
N ARG A 147 -58.57 40.04 -17.87
CA ARG A 147 -58.62 40.67 -19.20
C ARG A 147 -60.05 40.71 -19.74
N SER A 148 -60.84 39.64 -19.55
CA SER A 148 -62.25 39.62 -19.97
C SER A 148 -63.08 40.64 -19.19
N HIS A 149 -62.81 40.79 -17.89
CA HIS A 149 -63.47 41.76 -17.01
C HIS A 149 -63.17 43.20 -17.44
N VAL A 150 -61.90 43.52 -17.72
CA VAL A 150 -61.50 44.83 -18.25
C VAL A 150 -62.16 45.12 -19.59
N TRP A 151 -62.23 44.11 -20.47
CA TRP A 151 -62.87 44.27 -21.77
C TRP A 151 -64.38 44.55 -21.65
N GLY A 152 -65.08 43.85 -20.75
CA GLY A 152 -66.49 44.11 -20.44
C GLY A 152 -66.72 45.53 -19.94
N MET A 153 -65.93 46.00 -18.96
CA MET A 153 -66.02 47.37 -18.46
C MET A 153 -65.78 48.41 -19.57
N GLN A 154 -64.82 48.18 -20.46
CA GLN A 154 -64.55 49.08 -21.58
C GLN A 154 -65.72 49.12 -22.58
N GLN A 155 -66.34 47.97 -22.86
CA GLN A 155 -67.52 47.90 -23.72
C GLN A 155 -68.72 48.63 -23.08
N ASP A 156 -68.95 48.45 -21.79
CA ASP A 156 -70.02 49.13 -21.06
C ASP A 156 -69.81 50.64 -21.08
N LEU A 157 -68.57 51.12 -20.87
CA LEU A 157 -68.24 52.54 -21.00
C LEU A 157 -68.51 53.08 -22.40
N HIS A 158 -68.14 52.33 -23.45
CA HIS A 158 -68.43 52.72 -24.84
C HIS A 158 -69.93 52.75 -25.13
N ALA A 159 -70.70 51.82 -24.58
CA ALA A 159 -72.15 51.78 -24.72
C ALA A 159 -72.81 53.01 -24.04
N ILE A 160 -72.36 53.35 -22.84
CA ILE A 160 -72.81 54.55 -22.10
C ILE A 160 -72.41 55.82 -22.87
N ALA A 161 -71.16 55.95 -23.30
CA ALA A 161 -70.67 57.11 -24.05
C ALA A 161 -71.47 57.33 -25.35
N LYS A 162 -71.82 56.25 -26.07
CA LYS A 162 -72.65 56.34 -27.28
C LYS A 162 -74.08 56.78 -26.95
N LYS A 163 -74.66 56.27 -25.86
CA LYS A 163 -76.00 56.65 -25.40
C LYS A 163 -76.07 58.13 -25.02
N GLU A 164 -75.08 58.63 -24.27
CA GLU A 164 -75.01 60.05 -23.90
C GLU A 164 -74.80 60.97 -25.12
N ALA A 165 -73.92 60.59 -26.05
CA ALA A 165 -73.73 61.35 -27.29
C ALA A 165 -75.02 61.46 -28.12
N THR A 166 -75.89 60.45 -28.07
CA THR A 166 -77.21 60.50 -28.73
C THR A 166 -78.27 61.26 -27.93
N SER A 167 -78.20 61.31 -26.59
CA SER A 167 -79.18 62.04 -25.78
C SER A 167 -78.93 63.55 -25.74
N VAL A 168 -77.70 64.01 -25.94
CA VAL A 168 -77.35 65.45 -25.97
C VAL A 168 -77.63 66.08 -27.35
N ARG A 169 -77.96 65.28 -28.38
CA ARG A 169 -78.12 65.75 -29.77
C ARG A 169 -79.60 65.95 -30.19
N VAL A 170 -80.45 66.40 -29.27
CA VAL A 170 -81.85 66.80 -29.53
C VAL A 170 -82.01 68.30 -29.35
#